data_AF-A0AAD6PPM2-F1
#
_entry.id   AF-A0AAD6PPM2-F1
#
_cell.length_a   1.000
_cell.length_b   1.000
_cell.length_c   1.000
_cell.angle_alpha   90.00
_cell.angle_beta   90.00
_cell.angle_gamma   90.00
#
_symmetry.space_group_name_H-M   'P 1'
#
loop_
_entity.id
_entity.type
_entity.pdbx_description
1 polymer ?
#
loop_
_entity_poly.entity_id
_entity_poly.type
_entity_poly.pdbx_seq_one_letter_code
_entity_poly.pdbx_strand_id
1 'polypeptide(L)'
;MSPTSFMLPGPANPRRRRTVRLKAVIPNAANLRHVCLQTGGKQYVGPFALLGKIEAHDPPFTEDLPRLRFPNFYYTLEDVMFEEVAKKEGVTWSVHRPGAIFGFSPHSLMNIIVTISVYAAICKHEGVPLIFRGSKEAWNGYSVASDADLIAEHEIWACVDPNAQNEDFNIQNRDLFKWKHLWTVLAEEFGIEKYGFEERESSVTFAEKMKDKGSVWEEIVRENQLRRRFFFYIVFLG
;
A
#
# COMPACT_ATOMS: atom_id res chain seq x y z
N MET A 1 -47.23 27.91 -0.64
CA MET A 1 -46.74 26.54 -0.38
C MET A 1 -45.41 26.40 -1.10
N SER A 2 -44.28 26.55 -0.41
CA SER A 2 -42.96 26.25 -0.97
C SER A 2 -42.57 24.82 -0.61
N PRO A 3 -41.94 24.05 -1.51
CA PRO A 3 -41.44 22.73 -1.17
C PRO A 3 -40.05 22.86 -0.54
N THR A 4 -39.94 22.49 0.73
CA THR A 4 -38.68 22.28 1.44
C THR A 4 -37.95 21.08 0.83
N SER A 5 -36.87 21.33 0.11
CA SER A 5 -35.94 20.31 -0.35
C SER A 5 -35.20 19.72 0.86
N PHE A 6 -35.46 18.44 1.16
CA PHE A 6 -34.60 17.64 2.02
C PHE A 6 -33.27 17.44 1.32
N MET A 7 -32.26 18.24 1.68
CA MET A 7 -30.88 17.97 1.33
C MET A 7 -30.43 16.68 2.04
N LEU A 8 -30.23 15.62 1.26
CA LEU A 8 -29.48 14.44 1.71
C LEU A 8 -28.06 14.89 2.10
N PRO A 9 -27.51 14.44 3.24
CA PRO A 9 -26.16 14.82 3.65
C PRO A 9 -25.16 14.30 2.62
N GLY A 10 -24.35 15.21 2.08
CA GLY A 10 -23.26 14.89 1.15
C GLY A 10 -22.23 13.92 1.76
N PRO A 11 -21.36 13.32 0.94
CA PRO A 11 -20.42 12.30 1.39
C PRO A 11 -19.50 12.85 2.49
N ALA A 12 -19.67 12.34 3.71
CA ALA A 12 -18.88 12.73 4.87
C ALA A 12 -17.38 12.48 4.65
N ASN A 13 -16.56 13.52 4.90
CA ASN A 13 -15.11 13.55 4.79
C ASN A 13 -14.44 12.29 5.39
N PRO A 14 -13.60 11.54 4.64
CA PRO A 14 -12.96 10.32 5.09
C PRO A 14 -12.14 10.47 6.38
N ARG A 15 -11.55 11.66 6.63
CA ARG A 15 -10.82 11.97 7.87
C ARG A 15 -11.73 11.86 9.10
N ARG A 16 -12.98 12.27 8.99
CA ARG A 16 -13.97 12.21 10.07
C ARG A 16 -14.37 10.76 10.39
N ARG A 17 -14.44 9.88 9.39
CA ARG A 17 -14.91 8.49 9.59
C ARG A 17 -13.92 7.61 10.38
N ARG A 18 -12.62 7.82 10.25
CA ARG A 18 -11.60 6.98 10.93
C ARG A 18 -11.44 7.34 12.41
N THR A 19 -11.35 8.63 12.74
CA THR A 19 -11.29 9.10 14.14
C THR A 19 -12.57 8.78 14.92
N VAL A 20 -13.73 8.76 14.25
CA VAL A 20 -15.01 8.39 14.88
C VAL A 20 -15.06 6.93 15.30
N ARG A 21 -14.33 6.02 14.64
CA ARG A 21 -14.35 4.59 14.99
C ARG A 21 -13.56 4.28 16.26
N LEU A 22 -12.34 4.81 16.41
CA LEU A 22 -11.55 4.61 17.64
C LEU A 22 -12.26 5.19 18.87
N LYS A 23 -12.76 6.43 18.75
CA LYS A 23 -13.56 7.12 19.77
C LYS A 23 -14.84 6.38 20.17
N ALA A 24 -15.40 5.58 19.26
CA ALA A 24 -16.57 4.76 19.55
C ALA A 24 -16.20 3.41 20.17
N VAL A 25 -15.10 2.78 19.75
CA VAL A 25 -14.74 1.41 20.17
C VAL A 25 -14.11 1.38 21.55
N ILE A 26 -13.11 2.22 21.81
CA ILE A 26 -12.31 2.18 23.04
C ILE A 26 -13.17 2.30 24.32
N PRO A 27 -14.07 3.29 24.45
CA PRO A 27 -14.89 3.41 25.66
C PRO A 27 -15.94 2.30 25.80
N ASN A 28 -16.44 1.72 24.69
CA ASN A 28 -17.56 0.77 24.71
C ASN A 28 -17.14 -0.70 24.75
N ALA A 29 -15.90 -1.03 24.36
CA ALA A 29 -15.42 -2.41 24.31
C ALA A 29 -14.74 -2.80 25.63
N ALA A 30 -15.50 -3.28 26.62
CA ALA A 30 -15.00 -3.58 27.97
C ALA A 30 -13.73 -4.46 28.00
N ASN A 31 -13.66 -5.47 27.13
CA ASN A 31 -12.54 -6.43 27.07
C ASN A 31 -11.45 -6.08 26.05
N LEU A 32 -11.44 -4.85 25.52
CA LEU A 32 -10.37 -4.39 24.64
C LEU A 32 -9.04 -4.40 25.41
N ARG A 33 -8.01 -5.01 24.83
CA ARG A 33 -6.67 -5.10 25.43
C ARG A 33 -5.56 -4.45 24.62
N HIS A 34 -5.70 -4.40 23.30
CA HIS A 34 -4.63 -3.92 22.44
C HIS A 34 -5.20 -3.26 21.17
N VAL A 35 -4.49 -2.24 20.66
CA VAL A 35 -4.77 -1.58 19.38
C VAL A 35 -3.53 -1.65 18.49
N CYS A 36 -3.59 -2.51 17.48
CA CYS A 36 -2.55 -2.64 16.45
C CYS A 36 -2.85 -1.59 15.32
N LEU A 37 -1.91 -0.70 14.97
CA LEU A 37 -2.05 0.35 13.94
C LEU A 37 -1.04 0.19 12.80
N GLN A 38 -1.51 -0.13 11.58
CA GLN A 38 -0.66 -0.18 10.40
C GLN A 38 -0.52 1.20 9.72
N THR A 39 0.71 1.68 9.56
CA THR A 39 1.07 2.91 8.83
C THR A 39 1.88 2.60 7.56
N GLY A 40 3.22 2.71 7.61
CA GLY A 40 4.13 2.32 6.52
C GLY A 40 5.37 3.20 6.36
N GLY A 41 6.24 2.83 5.41
CA GLY A 41 7.52 3.49 5.15
C GLY A 41 7.45 4.98 4.78
N LYS A 42 6.27 5.51 4.41
CA LYS A 42 6.07 6.97 4.23
C LYS A 42 6.26 7.77 5.52
N GLN A 43 6.38 7.11 6.68
CA GLN A 43 6.85 7.73 7.92
C GLN A 43 8.21 8.44 7.73
N TYR A 44 9.11 7.84 6.95
CA TYR A 44 10.51 8.28 6.82
C TYR A 44 10.78 9.12 5.58
N VAL A 45 9.94 8.99 4.54
CA VAL A 45 10.12 9.64 3.23
C VAL A 45 9.04 10.65 2.88
N GLY A 46 7.99 10.76 3.70
CA GLY A 46 6.86 11.66 3.48
C GLY A 46 5.84 11.16 2.45
N PRO A 47 4.82 11.98 2.14
CA PRO A 47 3.74 11.61 1.22
C PRO A 47 4.22 11.59 -0.24
N PHE A 48 3.58 10.78 -1.09
CA PHE A 48 3.94 10.62 -2.51
C PHE A 48 4.10 11.94 -3.27
N ALA A 49 3.22 12.92 -3.04
CA ALA A 49 3.28 14.23 -3.72
C ALA A 49 4.57 15.03 -3.45
N LEU A 50 5.26 14.72 -2.34
CA LEU A 50 6.48 15.37 -1.87
C LEU A 50 7.71 14.47 -1.98
N LEU A 51 7.58 13.22 -2.47
CA LEU A 51 8.70 12.30 -2.61
C LEU A 51 9.76 12.89 -3.54
N GLY A 52 11.02 12.94 -3.08
CA GLY A 52 12.15 13.55 -3.81
C GLY A 52 12.15 15.08 -3.87
N LYS A 53 11.15 15.76 -3.27
CA LYS A 53 11.08 17.23 -3.17
C LYS A 53 11.43 17.74 -1.78
N ILE A 54 11.55 16.83 -0.82
CA ILE A 54 11.89 17.11 0.57
C ILE A 54 13.12 16.30 0.95
N GLU A 55 13.87 16.82 1.92
CA GLU A 55 14.93 16.07 2.58
C GLU A 55 14.28 14.96 3.42
N ALA A 56 14.35 13.73 2.91
CA ALA A 56 13.99 12.53 3.64
C ALA A 56 15.15 12.09 4.52
N HIS A 57 14.88 11.19 5.47
CA HIS A 57 15.96 10.54 6.22
C HIS A 57 16.84 9.70 5.28
N ASP A 58 18.07 9.44 5.70
CA ASP A 58 18.98 8.53 5.01
C ASP A 58 18.67 7.07 5.44
N PRO A 59 18.45 6.12 4.51
CA PRO A 59 18.26 4.71 4.86
C PRO A 59 19.58 4.06 5.34
N PRO A 60 19.52 2.99 6.16
CA PRO A 60 18.33 2.24 6.57
C PRO A 60 17.50 2.97 7.62
N PHE A 61 16.17 2.94 7.45
CA PHE A 61 15.26 3.61 8.38
C PHE A 61 15.08 2.82 9.66
N THR A 62 15.28 3.48 10.79
CA THR A 62 15.05 2.96 12.13
C THR A 62 13.89 3.69 12.80
N GLU A 63 13.24 3.04 13.76
CA GLU A 63 11.99 3.48 14.36
C GLU A 63 12.16 4.71 15.27
N ASP A 64 13.37 4.91 15.78
CA ASP A 64 13.81 6.03 16.63
C ASP A 64 14.09 7.32 15.84
N LEU A 65 14.06 7.28 14.51
CA LEU A 65 14.18 8.47 13.68
C LEU A 65 13.04 9.47 13.94
N PRO A 66 13.33 10.77 14.06
CA PRO A 66 12.31 11.77 14.35
C PRO A 66 11.33 11.93 13.19
N ARG A 67 10.09 12.34 13.49
CA ARG A 67 9.11 12.69 12.45
C ARG A 67 9.66 13.79 11.53
N LEU A 68 9.44 13.63 10.22
CA LEU A 68 9.72 14.71 9.26
C LEU A 68 8.86 15.95 9.56
N ARG A 69 9.41 17.14 9.31
CA ARG A 69 8.70 18.43 9.51
C ARG A 69 7.70 18.74 8.39
N PHE A 70 6.82 17.78 8.08
CA PHE A 70 5.78 17.90 7.05
C PHE A 70 4.47 17.23 7.47
N PRO A 71 3.32 17.68 6.96
CA PRO A 71 2.05 17.03 7.23
C PRO A 71 2.02 15.60 6.67
N ASN A 72 1.98 14.61 7.56
CA ASN A 72 1.76 13.21 7.22
C ASN A 72 0.54 12.69 7.97
N PHE A 73 -0.35 11.99 7.27
CA PHE A 73 -1.54 11.44 7.90
C PHE A 73 -1.22 10.33 8.90
N TYR A 74 -0.04 9.68 8.79
CA TYR A 74 0.42 8.70 9.78
C TYR A 74 0.59 9.32 11.16
N TYR A 75 1.22 10.51 11.24
CA TYR A 75 1.39 11.22 12.51
C TYR A 75 0.05 11.54 13.16
N THR A 76 -0.93 11.98 12.36
CA THR A 76 -2.29 12.22 12.87
C THR A 76 -2.98 10.95 13.35
N LEU A 77 -2.73 9.80 12.72
CA LEU A 77 -3.29 8.52 13.18
C LEU A 77 -2.65 8.07 14.49
N GLU A 78 -1.33 8.16 14.61
CA GLU A 78 -0.58 7.88 15.83
C GLU A 78 -1.05 8.77 16.98
N ASP A 79 -1.08 10.09 16.79
CA ASP A 79 -1.47 11.05 17.82
C ASP A 79 -2.90 10.78 18.34
N VAL A 80 -3.84 10.49 17.43
CA VAL A 80 -5.21 10.13 17.80
C VAL A 80 -5.26 8.79 18.54
N MET A 81 -4.49 7.79 18.10
CA MET A 81 -4.45 6.49 18.78
C MET A 81 -3.90 6.63 20.20
N PHE A 82 -2.77 7.34 20.36
CA PHE A 82 -2.15 7.57 21.66
C PHE A 82 -3.11 8.31 22.61
N GLU A 83 -3.78 9.36 22.13
CA GLU A 83 -4.76 10.11 22.91
C GLU A 83 -5.92 9.22 23.36
N GLU A 84 -6.46 8.37 22.48
CA GLU A 84 -7.61 7.53 22.81
C GLU A 84 -7.25 6.34 23.70
N VAL A 85 -6.12 5.68 23.47
CA VAL A 85 -5.65 4.55 24.29
C VAL A 85 -5.34 5.01 25.71
N ALA A 86 -4.76 6.21 25.88
CA ALA A 86 -4.50 6.79 27.20
C ALA A 86 -5.77 7.02 28.05
N LYS A 87 -6.97 7.06 27.44
CA LYS A 87 -8.24 7.23 28.16
C LYS A 87 -8.73 5.94 28.82
N LYS A 88 -8.09 4.79 28.55
CA LYS A 88 -8.50 3.49 29.07
C LYS A 88 -7.32 2.71 29.61
N GLU A 89 -7.31 2.53 30.93
CA GLU A 89 -6.26 1.78 31.62
C GLU A 89 -6.18 0.33 31.13
N GLY A 90 -4.94 -0.16 30.99
CA GLY A 90 -4.65 -1.54 30.58
C GLY A 90 -4.79 -1.84 29.09
N VAL A 91 -5.20 -0.87 28.26
CA VAL A 91 -5.13 -1.01 26.80
C VAL A 91 -3.74 -0.60 26.32
N THR A 92 -3.09 -1.47 25.55
CA THR A 92 -1.79 -1.20 24.93
C THR A 92 -1.93 -0.97 23.43
N TRP A 93 -0.85 -0.56 22.78
CA TRP A 93 -0.84 -0.30 21.35
C TRP A 93 0.45 -0.79 20.70
N SER A 94 0.44 -0.91 19.38
CA SER A 94 1.63 -1.12 18.56
C SER A 94 1.44 -0.42 17.22
N VAL A 95 2.53 0.10 16.64
CA VAL A 95 2.51 0.69 15.29
C VAL A 95 3.37 -0.14 14.36
N HIS A 96 2.84 -0.46 13.19
CA HIS A 96 3.47 -1.34 12.22
C HIS A 96 3.73 -0.59 10.92
N ARG A 97 5.00 -0.50 10.52
CA ARG A 97 5.49 0.33 9.41
C ARG A 97 6.02 -0.54 8.26
N PRO A 98 5.14 -1.22 7.49
CA PRO A 98 5.58 -2.02 6.34
C PRO A 98 6.11 -1.15 5.19
N GLY A 99 6.96 -1.74 4.37
CA GLY A 99 7.39 -1.22 3.07
C GLY A 99 6.35 -1.45 1.97
N ALA A 100 6.81 -1.79 0.77
CA ALA A 100 5.91 -2.18 -0.32
C ALA A 100 5.27 -3.55 0.00
N ILE A 101 3.95 -3.60 0.13
CA ILE A 101 3.26 -4.81 0.54
C ILE A 101 3.12 -5.78 -0.64
N PHE A 102 3.61 -7.00 -0.47
CA PHE A 102 3.39 -8.12 -1.38
C PHE A 102 2.27 -8.98 -0.81
N GLY A 103 1.16 -9.08 -1.55
CA GLY A 103 0.02 -9.85 -1.08
C GLY A 103 -1.17 -9.75 -2.02
N PHE A 104 -2.23 -10.45 -1.65
CA PHE A 104 -3.42 -10.57 -2.48
C PHE A 104 -4.63 -9.91 -1.82
N SER A 105 -5.10 -8.81 -2.42
CA SER A 105 -6.40 -8.23 -2.10
C SER A 105 -6.94 -7.49 -3.30
N PRO A 106 -8.00 -8.00 -3.95
CA PRO A 106 -8.65 -7.35 -5.09
C PRO A 106 -9.26 -5.98 -4.75
N HIS A 107 -9.41 -5.67 -3.47
CA HIS A 107 -9.98 -4.42 -2.97
C HIS A 107 -8.92 -3.45 -2.44
N SER A 108 -7.66 -3.84 -2.44
CA SER A 108 -6.57 -2.96 -2.01
C SER A 108 -6.42 -1.81 -2.99
N LEU A 109 -6.30 -0.60 -2.44
CA LEU A 109 -6.03 0.62 -3.19
C LEU A 109 -4.55 0.72 -3.62
N MET A 110 -3.67 -0.08 -3.01
CA MET A 110 -2.24 -0.11 -3.30
C MET A 110 -1.79 -1.57 -3.32
N ASN A 111 -1.82 -2.20 -4.49
CA ASN A 111 -1.35 -3.58 -4.66
C ASN A 111 -0.43 -3.69 -5.88
N ILE A 112 0.87 -3.71 -5.61
CA ILE A 112 1.88 -3.76 -6.67
C ILE A 112 1.89 -5.11 -7.39
N ILE A 113 1.73 -6.22 -6.67
CA ILE A 113 1.77 -7.57 -7.24
C ILE A 113 0.60 -7.80 -8.19
N VAL A 114 -0.63 -7.42 -7.80
CA VAL A 114 -1.80 -7.52 -8.68
C VAL A 114 -1.65 -6.60 -9.89
N THR A 115 -1.14 -5.38 -9.68
CA THR A 115 -0.94 -4.40 -10.76
C THR A 115 0.02 -4.93 -11.83
N ILE A 116 1.21 -5.42 -11.44
CA ILE A 116 2.19 -5.94 -12.40
C ILE A 116 1.72 -7.26 -13.03
N SER A 117 0.93 -8.08 -12.31
CA SER A 117 0.36 -9.32 -12.85
C SER A 117 -0.68 -9.05 -13.94
N VAL A 118 -1.56 -8.06 -13.75
CA VAL A 118 -2.51 -7.68 -14.80
C VAL A 118 -1.80 -7.03 -15.99
N TYR A 119 -0.78 -6.22 -15.75
CA TYR A 119 0.06 -5.69 -16.82
C TYR A 119 0.70 -6.82 -17.64
N ALA A 120 1.28 -7.83 -16.96
CA ALA A 120 1.85 -9.00 -17.62
C ALA A 120 0.80 -9.81 -18.41
N ALA A 121 -0.39 -10.04 -17.83
CA ALA A 121 -1.49 -10.70 -18.53
C ALA A 121 -1.88 -9.99 -19.83
N ILE A 122 -1.96 -8.65 -19.81
CA ILE A 122 -2.26 -7.86 -21.01
C ILE A 122 -1.12 -7.92 -22.01
N CYS A 123 0.14 -7.79 -21.56
CA CYS A 123 1.29 -7.95 -22.45
C CYS A 123 1.29 -9.31 -23.15
N LYS A 124 0.99 -10.38 -22.41
CA LYS A 124 0.88 -11.74 -22.94
C LYS A 124 -0.24 -11.87 -23.96
N HIS A 125 -1.43 -11.34 -23.65
CA HIS A 125 -2.59 -11.37 -24.54
C HIS A 125 -2.34 -10.63 -25.86
N GLU A 126 -1.69 -9.48 -25.80
CA GLU A 126 -1.37 -8.65 -26.97
C GLU A 126 -0.11 -9.10 -27.72
N GLY A 127 0.64 -10.07 -27.19
CA GLY A 127 1.91 -10.52 -27.77
C GLY A 127 3.00 -9.45 -27.76
N VAL A 128 2.93 -8.48 -26.84
CA VAL A 128 3.90 -7.38 -26.71
C VAL A 128 4.93 -7.64 -25.61
N PRO A 129 6.12 -7.01 -25.67
CA PRO A 129 7.13 -7.17 -24.63
C PRO A 129 6.66 -6.68 -23.25
N LEU A 130 7.13 -7.35 -22.20
CA LEU A 130 6.95 -6.94 -20.80
C LEU A 130 8.05 -5.94 -20.40
N ILE A 131 7.81 -4.66 -20.63
CA ILE A 131 8.78 -3.59 -20.35
C ILE A 131 8.51 -2.96 -18.99
N PHE A 132 9.53 -2.92 -18.13
CA PHE A 132 9.49 -2.23 -16.84
C PHE A 132 9.32 -0.72 -17.02
N ARG A 133 8.27 -0.15 -16.41
CA ARG A 133 7.91 1.27 -16.52
C ARG A 133 8.33 2.12 -15.31
N GLY A 134 9.31 1.65 -14.55
CA GLY A 134 9.93 2.40 -13.45
C GLY A 134 11.22 3.09 -13.87
N SER A 135 11.92 3.70 -12.91
CA SER A 135 13.19 4.37 -13.15
C SER A 135 14.37 3.38 -13.23
N LYS A 136 15.51 3.84 -13.77
CA LYS A 136 16.75 3.07 -13.85
C LYS A 136 17.31 2.72 -12.47
N GLU A 137 17.12 3.63 -11.52
CA GLU A 137 17.50 3.46 -10.12
C GLU A 137 16.67 2.36 -9.48
N ALA A 138 15.36 2.33 -9.70
CA ALA A 138 14.49 1.25 -9.24
C ALA A 138 14.86 -0.10 -9.89
N TRP A 139 15.17 -0.10 -11.18
CA TRP A 139 15.54 -1.33 -11.92
C TRP A 139 16.81 -2.00 -11.38
N ASN A 140 17.85 -1.20 -11.09
CA ASN A 140 19.18 -1.70 -10.72
C ASN A 140 19.45 -1.69 -9.20
N GLY A 141 18.71 -0.87 -8.46
CA GLY A 141 18.85 -0.67 -7.02
C GLY A 141 18.28 -1.81 -6.20
N TYR A 142 18.64 -1.82 -4.91
CA TYR A 142 18.07 -2.74 -3.95
C TYR A 142 16.71 -2.24 -3.47
N SER A 143 15.76 -3.16 -3.39
CA SER A 143 14.40 -2.93 -2.91
C SER A 143 14.07 -3.92 -1.80
N VAL A 144 13.16 -3.52 -0.93
CA VAL A 144 12.57 -4.33 0.14
C VAL A 144 11.07 -4.39 -0.07
N ALA A 145 10.48 -5.49 0.36
CA ALA A 145 9.04 -5.70 0.38
C ALA A 145 8.62 -6.21 1.75
N SER A 146 7.33 -6.18 2.01
CA SER A 146 6.72 -6.72 3.22
C SER A 146 5.61 -7.66 2.80
N ASP A 147 5.78 -8.95 3.08
CA ASP A 147 4.75 -9.95 2.80
C ASP A 147 3.51 -9.70 3.69
N ALA A 148 2.31 -9.79 3.10
CA ALA A 148 1.06 -9.51 3.80
C ALA A 148 0.77 -10.51 4.94
N ASP A 149 1.15 -11.77 4.79
CA ASP A 149 1.00 -12.78 5.83
C ASP A 149 2.03 -12.52 6.95
N LEU A 150 3.26 -12.15 6.60
CA LEU A 150 4.27 -11.74 7.58
C LEU A 150 3.83 -10.50 8.39
N ILE A 151 3.20 -9.52 7.73
CA ILE A 151 2.64 -8.36 8.43
C ILE A 151 1.57 -8.82 9.43
N ALA A 152 0.65 -9.70 9.00
CA ALA A 152 -0.40 -10.22 9.88
C ALA A 152 0.18 -10.98 11.08
N GLU A 153 1.18 -11.84 10.86
CA GLU A 153 1.90 -12.55 11.92
C GLU A 153 2.56 -11.58 12.90
N HIS A 154 3.19 -10.52 12.40
CA HIS A 154 3.87 -9.52 13.20
C HIS A 154 2.87 -8.66 14.01
N GLU A 155 1.73 -8.32 13.44
CA GLU A 155 0.64 -7.64 14.17
C GLU A 155 0.07 -8.56 15.27
N ILE A 156 -0.16 -9.84 14.97
CA ILE A 156 -0.61 -10.82 15.97
C ILE A 156 0.40 -10.95 17.10
N TRP A 157 1.69 -11.05 16.79
CA TRP A 157 2.77 -11.11 17.76
C TRP A 157 2.75 -9.91 18.71
N ALA A 158 2.68 -8.68 18.18
CA ALA A 158 2.68 -7.48 19.00
C ALA A 158 1.44 -7.36 19.89
N CYS A 159 0.31 -7.87 19.40
CA CYS A 159 -0.95 -7.92 20.12
C CYS A 159 -0.91 -8.96 21.30
N VAL A 160 0.06 -9.89 21.39
CA VAL A 160 0.14 -10.92 22.46
C VAL A 160 1.43 -10.91 23.30
N ASP A 161 2.55 -10.40 22.77
CA ASP A 161 3.84 -10.37 23.46
C ASP A 161 3.95 -9.14 24.38
N PRO A 162 4.19 -9.30 25.69
CA PRO A 162 4.36 -8.17 26.60
C PRO A 162 5.51 -7.22 26.23
N ASN A 163 6.56 -7.73 25.58
CA ASN A 163 7.73 -6.93 25.20
C ASN A 163 7.50 -6.08 23.93
N ALA A 164 6.39 -6.30 23.23
CA ALA A 164 6.04 -5.58 22.03
C ALA A 164 5.02 -4.45 22.27
N GLN A 165 4.63 -4.24 23.54
CA GLN A 165 3.59 -3.29 23.91
C GLN A 165 4.13 -1.86 23.93
N ASN A 166 3.36 -0.96 23.30
CA ASN A 166 3.61 0.48 23.22
C ASN A 166 4.87 0.84 22.43
N GLU A 167 5.12 0.08 21.36
CA GLU A 167 6.30 0.21 20.51
C GLU A 167 5.92 0.40 19.03
N ASP A 168 6.83 1.03 18.30
CA ASP A 168 6.79 1.15 16.85
C ASP A 168 7.71 0.09 16.22
N PHE A 169 7.28 -0.56 15.14
CA PHE A 169 8.06 -1.58 14.45
C PHE A 169 8.05 -1.40 12.93
N ASN A 170 9.23 -1.43 12.33
CA ASN A 170 9.41 -1.71 10.92
C ASN A 170 9.13 -3.18 10.63
N ILE A 171 8.47 -3.44 9.51
CA ILE A 171 8.21 -4.82 9.06
C ILE A 171 8.67 -4.92 7.62
N GLN A 172 9.69 -5.74 7.38
CA GLN A 172 10.17 -6.03 6.03
C GLN A 172 10.50 -7.52 5.96
N ASN A 173 10.45 -8.06 4.75
CA ASN A 173 11.05 -9.34 4.47
C ASN A 173 12.54 -9.25 4.78
N ARG A 174 13.14 -10.37 5.22
CA ARG A 174 14.56 -10.39 5.64
C ARG A 174 15.53 -10.21 4.47
N ASP A 175 15.05 -10.16 3.24
CA ASP A 175 15.84 -10.15 2.02
C ASP A 175 15.72 -8.83 1.24
N LEU A 176 16.72 -8.62 0.40
CA LEU A 176 16.74 -7.56 -0.61
C LEU A 176 16.50 -8.19 -1.97
N PHE A 177 15.73 -7.52 -2.82
CA PHE A 177 15.58 -7.90 -4.21
C PHE A 177 15.92 -6.74 -5.15
N LYS A 178 16.08 -7.05 -6.43
CA LYS A 178 16.15 -6.04 -7.50
C LYS A 178 14.98 -6.26 -8.43
N TRP A 179 14.36 -5.18 -8.89
CA TRP A 179 13.25 -5.25 -9.84
C TRP A 179 13.62 -6.04 -11.08
N LYS A 180 14.86 -5.96 -11.58
CA LYS A 180 15.32 -6.76 -12.71
C LYS A 180 15.16 -8.28 -12.54
N HIS A 181 15.33 -8.78 -11.31
CA HIS A 181 15.20 -10.21 -11.02
C HIS A 181 13.73 -10.59 -10.87
N LEU A 182 12.96 -9.79 -10.13
CA LEU A 182 11.51 -10.00 -10.00
C LEU A 182 10.80 -9.94 -11.36
N TRP A 183 11.25 -9.08 -12.26
CA TRP A 183 10.70 -8.96 -13.61
C TRP A 183 10.98 -10.18 -14.49
N THR A 184 12.12 -10.86 -14.26
CA THR A 184 12.44 -12.12 -14.92
C THR A 184 11.48 -13.21 -14.46
N VAL A 185 11.28 -13.35 -13.14
CA VAL A 185 10.31 -14.29 -12.57
C VAL A 185 8.91 -14.01 -13.10
N LEU A 186 8.48 -12.74 -13.12
CA LEU A 186 7.17 -12.36 -13.65
C LEU A 186 7.01 -12.74 -15.13
N ALA A 187 8.05 -12.56 -15.95
CA ALA A 187 8.02 -12.94 -17.36
C ALA A 187 7.92 -14.46 -17.55
N GLU A 188 8.66 -15.23 -16.73
CA GLU A 188 8.62 -16.69 -16.74
C GLU A 188 7.24 -17.23 -16.35
N GLU A 189 6.64 -16.72 -15.28
CA GLU A 189 5.30 -17.12 -14.80
C GLU A 189 4.20 -16.87 -15.86
N PHE A 190 4.30 -15.78 -16.62
CA PHE A 190 3.35 -15.45 -17.69
C PHE A 190 3.77 -15.99 -19.07
N GLY A 191 4.91 -16.67 -19.17
CA GLY A 191 5.46 -17.20 -20.42
C GLY A 191 5.72 -16.11 -21.48
N ILE A 192 6.30 -14.98 -21.10
CA ILE A 192 6.64 -13.87 -21.99
C ILE A 192 8.15 -13.88 -22.27
N GLU A 193 8.53 -14.12 -23.53
CA GLU A 193 9.95 -14.23 -23.91
C GLU A 193 10.68 -12.89 -23.97
N LYS A 194 9.98 -11.82 -24.36
CA LYS A 194 10.56 -10.48 -24.51
C LYS A 194 10.20 -9.63 -23.30
N TYR A 195 11.18 -9.38 -22.43
CA TYR A 195 11.01 -8.57 -21.23
C TYR A 195 12.29 -7.79 -20.92
N GLY A 196 12.17 -6.73 -20.13
CA GLY A 196 13.34 -5.96 -19.70
C GLY A 196 13.03 -4.52 -19.34
N PHE A 197 14.05 -3.68 -19.46
CA PHE A 197 14.00 -2.25 -19.18
C PHE A 197 14.54 -1.47 -20.37
N GLU A 198 13.83 -0.41 -20.77
CA GLU A 198 14.19 0.45 -21.89
C GLU A 198 14.21 1.93 -21.45
N GLU A 199 15.39 2.54 -21.46
CA GLU A 199 15.62 3.90 -20.93
C GLU A 199 14.92 5.00 -21.76
N ARG A 200 14.57 4.73 -23.02
CA ARG A 200 13.79 5.67 -23.86
C ARG A 200 12.28 5.56 -23.65
N GLU A 201 11.82 4.40 -23.20
CA GLU A 201 10.40 4.08 -22.96
C GLU A 201 9.98 4.33 -21.51
N SER A 202 10.93 4.65 -20.62
CA SER A 202 10.68 4.95 -19.21
C SER A 202 9.98 6.30 -18.95
N SER A 203 9.70 7.07 -20.00
CA SER A 203 8.88 8.29 -19.90
C SER A 203 7.38 7.99 -19.84
N VAL A 204 6.95 6.79 -20.28
CA VAL A 204 5.55 6.36 -20.24
C VAL A 204 5.28 5.58 -18.97
N THR A 205 4.38 6.09 -18.13
CA THR A 205 4.02 5.46 -16.85
C THR A 205 3.14 4.23 -17.05
N PHE A 206 3.03 3.37 -16.01
CA PHE A 206 2.06 2.27 -15.99
C PHE A 206 0.63 2.78 -16.22
N ALA A 207 0.24 3.89 -15.58
CA ALA A 207 -1.09 4.46 -15.71
C ALA A 207 -1.39 4.85 -17.17
N GLU A 208 -0.46 5.51 -17.85
CA GLU A 208 -0.63 5.91 -19.24
C GLU A 208 -0.67 4.71 -20.20
N LYS A 209 0.14 3.68 -19.97
CA LYS A 209 0.12 2.47 -20.81
C LYS A 209 -1.18 1.68 -20.67
N MET A 210 -1.79 1.74 -19.49
CA MET A 210 -2.98 0.97 -19.13
C MET A 210 -4.29 1.73 -19.35
N LYS A 211 -4.27 3.04 -19.61
CA LYS A 211 -5.48 3.88 -19.64
C LYS A 211 -6.62 3.37 -20.55
N ASP A 212 -6.27 2.80 -21.71
CA ASP A 212 -7.24 2.37 -22.74
C ASP A 212 -7.41 0.85 -22.83
N LYS A 213 -6.87 0.07 -21.87
CA LYS A 213 -6.87 -1.40 -21.93
C LYS A 213 -8.12 -2.07 -21.32
N GLY A 214 -9.19 -1.29 -21.08
CA GLY A 214 -10.40 -1.80 -20.43
C GLY A 214 -11.09 -2.91 -21.21
N SER A 215 -11.28 -2.72 -22.51
CA SER A 215 -11.87 -3.73 -23.41
C SER A 215 -11.00 -4.98 -23.53
N VAL A 216 -9.68 -4.80 -23.63
CA VAL A 216 -8.69 -5.90 -23.68
C VAL A 216 -8.78 -6.74 -22.41
N TRP A 217 -8.89 -6.09 -21.26
CA TRP A 217 -9.05 -6.81 -19.99
C TRP A 217 -10.37 -7.58 -19.91
N GLU A 218 -11.47 -7.02 -20.41
CA GLU A 218 -12.76 -7.73 -20.46
C GLU A 218 -12.70 -9.00 -21.33
N GLU A 219 -11.95 -8.94 -22.44
CA GLU A 219 -11.68 -10.10 -23.29
C GLU A 219 -10.89 -11.17 -22.53
N ILE A 220 -9.77 -10.81 -21.89
CA ILE A 220 -8.96 -11.72 -21.07
C ILE A 220 -9.81 -12.38 -20.00
N VAL A 221 -10.65 -11.61 -19.30
CA VAL A 221 -11.56 -12.12 -18.26
C VAL A 221 -12.53 -13.14 -18.82
N ARG A 222 -13.11 -12.89 -19.99
CA ARG A 222 -14.06 -13.80 -20.64
C ARG A 222 -13.39 -15.09 -21.09
N GLU A 223 -12.25 -15.01 -21.75
CA GLU A 223 -11.55 -16.16 -22.31
C GLU A 223 -10.99 -17.09 -21.22
N ASN A 224 -10.46 -16.50 -20.15
CA ASN A 224 -9.83 -17.24 -19.05
C ASN A 224 -10.78 -17.50 -17.87
N GLN A 225 -12.08 -17.18 -18.02
CA GLN A 225 -13.12 -17.34 -16.99
C GLN A 225 -12.74 -16.71 -15.63
N LEU A 226 -12.07 -15.55 -15.68
CA LEU A 226 -11.64 -14.85 -14.47
C LEU A 226 -12.84 -14.21 -13.77
N ARG A 227 -12.72 -13.95 -12.47
CA ARG A 227 -13.74 -13.17 -11.76
C ARG A 227 -13.81 -11.75 -12.36
N ARG A 228 -15.00 -11.36 -12.82
CA ARG A 228 -15.30 -10.02 -13.39
C ARG A 228 -15.15 -8.90 -12.36
N ARG A 229 -13.92 -8.49 -12.03
CA ARG A 229 -13.68 -7.32 -11.16
C ARG A 229 -12.21 -6.89 -11.05
N PHE A 230 -11.57 -6.37 -12.10
CA PHE A 230 -10.13 -6.03 -11.96
C PHE A 230 -9.57 -4.79 -12.66
N PHE A 231 -10.29 -4.13 -13.60
CA PHE A 231 -9.60 -3.09 -14.36
C PHE A 231 -9.48 -1.73 -13.64
N PHE A 232 -10.52 -1.30 -12.93
CA PHE A 232 -10.64 0.12 -12.53
C PHE A 232 -9.67 0.59 -11.43
N TYR A 233 -9.00 -0.31 -10.70
CA TYR A 233 -8.12 0.08 -9.59
C TYR A 233 -6.62 0.12 -9.96
N ILE A 234 -6.27 -0.35 -11.15
CA ILE A 234 -4.87 -0.48 -11.59
C ILE A 234 -4.31 0.85 -12.13
N VAL A 235 -5.18 1.80 -12.43
CA VAL A 235 -4.82 3.08 -13.08
C VAL A 235 -4.43 4.20 -12.09
N PHE A 236 -4.60 4.01 -10.77
CA PHE A 236 -4.46 5.10 -9.78
C PHE A 236 -3.13 5.14 -9.00
N LEU A 237 -2.06 4.53 -9.52
CA LEU A 237 -0.70 4.65 -8.95
C LEU A 237 0.25 5.51 -9.80
N GLY A 238 -0.31 6.46 -10.58
CA GLY A 238 0.43 7.57 -11.18
C GLY A 238 0.54 8.76 -10.24
#